data_AF-A0A7J4VIK7-F1
#
_entry.id   AF-A0A7J4VIK7-F1
#
_cell.length_a   1.000
_cell.length_b   1.000
_cell.length_c   1.000
_cell.angle_alpha   90.00
_cell.angle_beta   90.00
_cell.angle_gamma   90.00
#
_symmetry.space_group_name_H-M   'P 1'
#
loop_
_entity.id
_entity.type
_entity.pdbx_description
1 polymer ?
#
loop_
_entity_poly.entity_id
_entity_poly.type
_entity_poly.pdbx_seq_one_letter_code
_entity_poly.pdbx_strand_id
1 'polypeptide(L)'
;MATVEKITIALTSEMAGFVRNAVEAGEYASTSEVIRDAVREWKERRDLLGYTVEDLRVLVQEGIDSGPSPLETMADVKAEARRRLEASSRSE
;
A
#
# COMPACT_ATOMS: atom_id res chain seq x y z
N MET A 1 -14.19 20.39 -12.43
CA MET A 1 -13.39 21.04 -11.37
C MET A 1 -13.25 20.05 -10.24
N ALA A 2 -12.03 19.66 -9.87
CA ALA A 2 -11.86 18.77 -8.72
C ALA A 2 -12.38 19.50 -7.47
N THR A 3 -13.34 18.89 -6.78
CA THR A 3 -13.90 19.41 -5.53
C THR A 3 -12.83 19.32 -4.46
N VAL A 4 -12.34 20.46 -3.98
CA VAL A 4 -11.42 20.54 -2.85
C VAL A 4 -12.23 20.49 -1.56
N GLU A 5 -12.01 19.48 -0.74
CA GLU A 5 -12.56 19.38 0.61
C GLU A 5 -11.63 20.09 1.59
N LYS A 6 -12.18 20.93 2.49
CA LYS A 6 -11.41 21.62 3.52
C LYS A 6 -11.43 20.80 4.80
N ILE A 7 -10.23 20.45 5.29
CA ILE A 7 -10.03 19.71 6.53
C ILE A 7 -9.22 20.58 7.49
N THR A 8 -9.68 20.71 8.73
CA THR A 8 -8.92 21.35 9.81
C THR A 8 -8.04 20.30 10.48
N ILE A 9 -6.74 20.54 10.55
CA ILE A 9 -5.75 19.62 11.15
C ILE A 9 -4.92 20.36 12.20
N ALA A 10 -4.48 19.65 13.22
CA ALA A 10 -3.50 20.13 14.18
C ALA A 10 -2.11 19.61 13.79
N LEU A 11 -1.13 20.50 13.74
CA LEU A 11 0.28 20.17 13.54
C LEU A 11 1.06 20.60 14.80
N THR A 12 2.14 19.89 15.12
CA THR A 12 3.08 20.38 16.13
C THR A 12 3.68 21.71 15.66
N SER A 13 4.16 22.53 16.60
CA SER A 13 4.79 23.81 16.27
C SER A 13 5.96 23.66 15.30
N GLU A 14 6.72 22.57 15.44
CA GLU A 14 7.83 22.20 14.57
C GLU A 14 7.36 21.91 13.14
N MET A 15 6.37 21.04 12.96
CA MET A 15 5.81 20.70 11.65
C MET A 15 5.18 21.93 10.97
N ALA A 16 4.46 22.75 11.74
CA ALA A 16 3.90 23.99 11.23
C ALA A 16 5.01 24.98 10.81
N GLY A 17 6.14 25.00 11.53
CA GLY A 17 7.33 25.77 11.16
C GLY A 17 7.92 25.30 9.83
N PHE A 18 8.08 23.99 9.65
CA PHE A 18 8.55 23.41 8.39
C PHE A 18 7.66 23.81 7.20
N VAL A 19 6.33 23.69 7.35
CA VAL A 19 5.37 24.07 6.31
C VAL A 19 5.45 25.55 5.97
N ARG A 20 5.57 26.44 6.97
CA ARG A 20 5.73 27.88 6.73
C ARG A 20 7.02 28.20 6.01
N ASN A 21 8.14 27.61 6.44
CA ASN A 21 9.45 27.84 5.84
C ASN A 21 9.47 27.45 4.36
N ALA A 22 8.84 26.32 3.98
CA ALA A 22 8.75 25.89 2.59
C ALA A 22 7.98 26.90 1.70
N VAL A 23 6.94 27.53 2.25
CA VAL A 23 6.20 28.59 1.55
C VAL A 23 7.02 29.89 1.49
N GLU A 24 7.65 30.29 2.60
CA GLU A 24 8.49 31.49 2.68
C GLU A 24 9.72 31.42 1.76
N ALA A 25 10.29 30.23 1.59
CA ALA A 25 11.37 29.95 0.65
C ALA A 25 10.92 29.97 -0.82
N GLY A 26 9.61 30.04 -1.09
CA GLY A 26 9.04 30.04 -2.43
C GLY A 26 9.01 28.65 -3.09
N GLU A 27 9.23 27.57 -2.34
CA GLU A 27 9.15 26.19 -2.84
C GLU A 27 7.69 25.80 -3.17
N TYR A 28 6.73 26.39 -2.45
CA TYR A 28 5.30 26.19 -2.63
C TYR A 28 4.55 27.53 -2.57
N ALA A 29 3.47 27.66 -3.35
CA ALA A 29 2.66 28.86 -3.39
C ALA A 29 1.73 29.01 -2.17
N SER A 30 1.46 27.92 -1.43
CA SER A 30 0.60 27.96 -0.24
C SER A 30 0.83 26.79 0.70
N THR A 31 0.44 26.97 1.97
CA THR A 31 0.44 25.90 2.98
C THR A 31 -0.41 24.71 2.53
N SER A 32 -1.54 24.96 1.87
CA SER A 32 -2.41 23.91 1.35
C SER A 32 -1.74 23.08 0.25
N GLU A 33 -0.79 23.65 -0.48
CA GLU A 33 -0.03 22.93 -1.50
C GLU A 33 0.99 21.98 -0.87
N VAL A 34 1.76 22.47 0.12
CA VAL A 34 2.69 21.64 0.91
C VAL A 34 1.97 20.43 1.50
N ILE A 35 0.80 20.64 2.11
CA ILE A 35 0.05 19.55 2.74
C ILE A 35 -0.48 18.57 1.69
N ARG A 36 -0.98 19.04 0.54
CA ARG A 36 -1.42 18.13 -0.54
C ARG A 36 -0.28 17.29 -1.07
N ASP A 37 0.91 17.87 -1.23
CA ASP A 37 2.07 17.14 -1.72
C ASP A 37 2.55 16.09 -0.72
N ALA A 38 2.66 16.46 0.56
CA ALA A 38 3.00 15.52 1.63
C ALA A 38 2.00 14.35 1.74
N VAL A 39 0.69 14.62 1.59
CA VAL A 39 -0.35 13.58 1.58
C VAL A 39 -0.23 12.68 0.35
N ARG A 40 0.12 13.23 -0.82
CA ARG A 40 0.35 12.44 -2.04
C ARG A 40 1.54 11.50 -1.87
N GLU A 41 2.69 12.01 -1.41
CA GLU A 41 3.87 11.20 -1.14
C GLU A 41 3.60 10.11 -0.09
N TRP A 42 2.84 10.45 0.95
CA TRP A 42 2.38 9.46 1.94
C TRP A 42 1.51 8.37 1.31
N LYS A 43 0.55 8.73 0.45
CA LYS A 43 -0.29 7.76 -0.27
C LYS A 43 0.55 6.89 -1.21
N GLU A 44 1.41 7.49 -2.02
CA GLU A 44 2.27 6.78 -2.97
C GLU A 44 3.17 5.76 -2.26
N ARG A 45 3.76 6.10 -1.11
CA ARG A 45 4.53 5.14 -0.31
C ARG A 45 3.71 3.95 0.18
N ARG A 46 2.41 4.14 0.43
CA ARG A 46 1.50 3.05 0.83
C ARG A 46 1.08 2.19 -0.36
N ASP A 47 0.91 2.80 -1.52
CA ASP A 47 0.49 2.15 -2.76
C ASP A 47 1.67 1.42 -3.46
N LEU A 48 2.91 1.93 -3.31
CA LEU A 48 4.14 1.35 -3.89
C LEU A 48 4.40 -0.10 -3.48
N LEU A 49 3.82 -0.55 -2.37
CA LEU A 49 3.93 -1.94 -1.91
C LEU A 49 3.07 -2.92 -2.74
N GLY A 50 2.27 -2.42 -3.70
CA GLY A 50 1.32 -3.23 -4.51
C GLY A 50 0.12 -3.75 -3.72
N TYR A 51 0.23 -3.75 -2.39
CA TYR A 51 -0.77 -4.08 -1.40
C TYR A 51 -0.62 -3.09 -0.24
N THR A 52 -1.72 -2.51 0.21
CA THR A 52 -1.72 -1.78 1.47
C THR A 52 -1.51 -2.76 2.64
N VAL A 53 -1.14 -2.24 3.81
CA VAL A 53 -1.07 -3.07 5.04
C VAL A 53 -2.39 -3.78 5.32
N GLU A 54 -3.52 -3.17 4.96
CA GLU A 54 -4.84 -3.78 5.13
C GLU A 54 -5.06 -4.93 4.15
N ASP A 55 -4.67 -4.75 2.88
CA ASP A 55 -4.75 -5.82 1.88
C ASP A 55 -3.89 -7.03 2.29
N LEU A 56 -2.70 -6.79 2.85
CA LEU A 56 -1.84 -7.85 3.38
C LEU A 56 -2.49 -8.58 4.57
N ARG A 57 -3.19 -7.85 5.46
CA ARG A 57 -3.91 -8.47 6.59
C ARG A 57 -5.02 -9.39 6.11
N VAL A 58 -5.76 -8.98 5.08
CA VAL A 58 -6.82 -9.79 4.47
C VAL A 58 -6.24 -11.08 3.88
N LEU A 59 -5.17 -10.98 3.09
CA LEU A 59 -4.52 -12.17 2.49
C LEU A 59 -3.95 -13.14 3.54
N VAL A 60 -3.40 -12.61 4.64
CA VAL A 60 -2.94 -13.45 5.75
C VAL A 60 -4.11 -14.14 6.44
N GLN A 61 -5.23 -13.44 6.68
CA GLN A 61 -6.41 -14.03 7.29
C GLN A 61 -7.01 -15.13 6.41
N GLU A 62 -7.06 -14.93 5.09
CA GLU A 62 -7.46 -15.97 4.14
C GLU A 62 -6.57 -17.23 4.27
N GLY A 63 -5.25 -17.05 4.41
CA GLY A 63 -4.33 -18.15 4.64
C GLY A 63 -4.57 -18.88 5.96
N ILE A 64 -4.87 -18.16 7.05
CA ILE A 64 -5.21 -18.74 8.36
C ILE A 64 -6.51 -19.55 8.26
N ASP A 65 -7.54 -18.97 7.63
CA ASP A 65 -8.86 -19.57 7.50
C ASP A 65 -8.85 -20.78 6.55
N SER A 66 -7.86 -20.88 5.65
CA SER A 66 -7.67 -22.04 4.77
C SER A 66 -7.19 -23.30 5.49
N GLY A 67 -6.76 -23.17 6.75
CA GLY A 67 -6.30 -24.28 7.58
C GLY A 67 -4.89 -24.79 7.24
N PRO A 68 -4.42 -25.85 7.93
CA PRO A 68 -3.09 -26.39 7.72
C PRO A 68 -2.89 -26.96 6.32
N SER A 69 -1.74 -26.69 5.72
CA SER A 69 -1.35 -27.29 4.44
C SER A 69 -1.29 -28.82 4.57
N PRO A 70 -1.92 -29.58 3.65
CA PRO A 70 -1.76 -31.03 3.59
C PRO A 70 -0.40 -31.45 2.99
N LEU A 71 0.36 -30.50 2.46
CA LEU A 71 1.70 -30.69 1.90
C LEU A 71 2.73 -30.35 2.97
N GLU A 72 3.52 -31.34 3.38
CA GLU A 72 4.47 -31.22 4.48
C GLU A 72 5.82 -30.65 4.05
N THR A 73 6.22 -30.90 2.79
CA THR A 73 7.53 -30.48 2.29
C THR A 73 7.44 -29.65 1.02
N MET A 74 8.50 -28.87 0.76
CA MET A 74 8.65 -28.14 -0.51
C MET A 74 8.71 -29.08 -1.72
N ALA A 75 9.13 -30.33 -1.54
CA ALA A 75 9.12 -31.33 -2.62
C ALA A 75 7.68 -31.71 -3.01
N ASP A 76 6.80 -31.87 -2.04
CA ASP A 76 5.37 -32.16 -2.26
C ASP A 76 4.68 -31.02 -2.99
N VAL A 77 4.97 -29.77 -2.61
CA VAL A 77 4.48 -28.56 -3.29
C VAL A 77 4.90 -28.53 -4.75
N LYS A 78 6.17 -28.80 -5.06
CA LYS A 78 6.68 -28.83 -6.44
C LYS A 78 6.07 -29.97 -7.26
N ALA A 79 5.90 -31.15 -6.66
CA ALA A 79 5.29 -32.30 -7.32
C ALA A 79 3.83 -32.01 -7.69
N GLU A 80 3.06 -31.43 -6.76
CA GLU A 80 1.68 -31.04 -6.99
C GLU A 80 1.54 -29.95 -8.05
N ALA A 81 2.39 -28.91 -8.00
CA ALA A 81 2.38 -27.84 -9.01
C ALA A 81 2.64 -28.38 -10.43
N ARG A 82 3.59 -29.31 -10.60
CA ARG A 82 3.85 -29.97 -11.90
C ARG A 82 2.68 -30.81 -12.37
N ARG A 83 2.05 -31.59 -11.48
CA ARG A 83 0.84 -32.37 -11.84
C ARG A 83 -0.27 -31.48 -12.38
N ARG A 84 -0.52 -30.33 -11.73
CA ARG A 84 -1.54 -29.36 -12.17
C ARG A 84 -1.20 -28.76 -13.54
N LEU A 85 0.07 -28.40 -13.77
CA LEU A 85 0.52 -27.87 -15.05
C LEU A 85 0.32 -28.88 -16.19
N GLU A 86 0.74 -30.13 -15.99
CA GLU A 86 0.57 -31.19 -17.00
C GLU A 86 -0.90 -31.56 -17.25
N ALA A 87 -1.77 -31.40 -16.25
CA ALA A 87 -3.20 -31.60 -16.41
C ALA A 87 -3.83 -30.49 -17.25
N SER A 88 -3.45 -29.23 -16.97
CA SER A 88 -3.89 -28.06 -17.75
C SER A 88 -3.44 -28.12 -19.20
N SER A 89 -2.21 -28.59 -19.47
CA SER A 89 -1.68 -28.70 -20.83
C SER A 89 -2.23 -29.89 -21.63
N ARG A 90 -2.96 -30.81 -20.99
CA ARG A 90 -3.64 -31.95 -21.64
C ARG A 90 -5.12 -31.69 -21.91
N SER A 91 -5.68 -30.64 -21.32
CA SER A 91 -7.06 -30.19 -21.55
C SER A 91 -7.19 -29.14 -22.66
N GLU A 92 -6.08 -28.64 -23.18
CA GLU A 92 -5.98 -27.86 -24.44
C GLU A 92 -5.62 -28.78 -25.61
#